data_AF-A0A9D7PQZ5-F1
#
_entry.id   AF-A0A9D7PQZ5-F1
#
_cell.length_a   1.000
_cell.length_b   1.000
_cell.length_c   1.000
_cell.angle_alpha   90.00
_cell.angle_beta   90.00
_cell.angle_gamma   90.00
#
_symmetry.space_group_name_H-M   'P 1'
#
loop_
_entity.id
_entity.type
_entity.pdbx_description
1 polymer ?
#
loop_
_entity_poly.entity_id
_entity_poly.type
_entity_poly.pdbx_seq_one_letter_code
_entity_poly.pdbx_strand_id
1 'polypeptide(L)'
;MEQAGVAATVRLFGSRLDDAAKGGDVDLLVEIPFPVADPAPLVARIAGRISRALDSRKVDVVLAAPNLMSLPIHEVARREGCLL
;
A
#
# COMPACT_ATOMS: atom_id res chain seq x y z
N MET A 1 2.46 13.25 -13.81
CA MET A 1 2.87 12.14 -12.94
C MET A 1 2.23 12.34 -11.57
N GLU A 2 0.94 12.07 -11.39
CA GLU A 2 0.27 12.36 -10.12
C GLU A 2 -0.85 11.32 -9.98
N GLN A 3 -0.53 10.17 -9.40
CA GLN A 3 -1.44 9.01 -9.43
C GLN A 3 -2.00 8.63 -8.08
N ALA A 4 -1.39 9.09 -7.00
CA ALA A 4 -2.06 9.45 -5.77
C ALA A 4 -1.58 10.89 -5.54
N GLY A 5 -2.48 11.86 -5.34
CA GLY A 5 -2.08 13.26 -5.20
C GLY A 5 -0.98 13.41 -4.14
N VAL A 6 -0.23 14.52 -4.20
CA VAL A 6 0.92 14.89 -3.33
C VAL A 6 0.74 14.64 -1.82
N ALA A 7 -0.48 14.38 -1.35
CA ALA A 7 -0.83 14.10 0.04
C ALA A 7 -1.07 12.60 0.38
N ALA A 8 -0.82 11.66 -0.53
CA ALA A 8 -0.96 10.23 -0.23
C ALA A 8 0.22 9.73 0.61
N THR A 9 -0.09 9.08 1.74
CA THR A 9 0.89 8.51 2.66
C THR A 9 1.06 7.03 2.37
N VAL A 10 2.28 6.55 2.18
CA VAL A 10 2.55 5.13 1.94
C VAL A 10 3.29 4.56 3.14
N ARG A 11 2.78 3.46 3.70
CA ARG A 11 3.41 2.74 4.80
C ARG A 11 3.67 1.31 4.38
N LEU A 12 4.89 0.84 4.61
CA LEU A 12 5.25 -0.57 4.49
C LEU A 12 4.94 -1.29 5.79
N PHE A 13 4.13 -2.33 5.73
CA PHE A 13 3.79 -3.14 6.89
C PHE A 13 3.85 -4.64 6.55
N GLY A 14 3.56 -5.51 7.51
CA GLY A 14 3.59 -6.95 7.31
C GLY A 14 4.90 -7.61 7.74
N SER A 15 4.86 -8.94 7.89
CA SER A 15 5.86 -9.70 8.68
C SER A 15 7.20 -9.94 7.98
N ARG A 16 7.38 -9.47 6.74
CA ARG A 16 8.59 -9.75 5.93
C ARG A 16 9.42 -8.50 5.64
N LEU A 17 9.70 -7.74 6.69
CA LEU A 17 10.84 -6.81 6.77
C LEU A 17 12.21 -7.52 6.67
N ASP A 18 12.20 -8.85 6.55
CA ASP A 18 13.38 -9.69 6.39
C ASP A 18 13.73 -9.87 4.90
N ASP A 19 14.73 -9.11 4.43
CA ASP A 19 15.35 -9.22 3.10
C ASP A 19 15.88 -10.64 2.77
N ALA A 20 16.01 -11.50 3.79
CA ALA A 20 16.50 -12.86 3.66
C ALA A 20 15.47 -13.85 3.10
N ALA A 21 14.17 -13.53 3.14
CA ALA A 21 13.11 -14.39 2.61
C ALA A 21 12.92 -14.13 1.11
N LYS A 22 13.74 -14.77 0.27
CA LYS A 22 13.57 -14.84 -1.19
C LYS A 22 12.15 -15.34 -1.53
N GLY A 23 11.21 -14.42 -1.76
CA GLY A 23 9.82 -14.73 -2.17
C GLY A 23 8.70 -14.20 -1.27
N GLY A 24 8.92 -13.12 -0.52
CA GLY A 24 7.86 -12.51 0.29
C GLY A 24 6.93 -11.55 -0.46
N ASP A 25 5.62 -11.77 -0.32
CA ASP A 25 4.58 -10.75 -0.55
C ASP A 25 4.91 -9.51 0.30
N VAL A 26 4.83 -8.31 -0.30
CA VAL A 26 5.08 -7.03 0.37
C VAL A 26 3.74 -6.35 0.64
N ASP A 27 3.38 -6.14 1.91
CA ASP A 27 2.13 -5.47 2.27
C ASP A 27 2.34 -3.95 2.40
N LEU A 28 1.57 -3.17 1.64
CA LEU A 28 1.65 -1.71 1.63
C LEU A 28 0.31 -1.09 1.95
N LEU A 29 0.30 -0.12 2.86
CA LEU A 29 -0.87 0.70 3.16
C LEU A 29 -0.71 2.03 2.45
N VAL A 30 -1.68 2.38 1.62
CA VAL A 30 -1.76 3.68 0.97
C VAL A 30 -2.92 4.43 1.60
N GLU A 31 -2.61 5.47 2.36
CA GLU A 31 -3.59 6.35 2.97
C GLU A 31 -3.77 7.60 2.10
N ILE A 32 -5.01 7.83 1.67
CA ILE A 32 -5.38 8.96 0.85
C ILE A 32 -6.32 9.86 1.66
N PRO A 33 -6.01 11.15 1.83
CA PRO A 33 -6.81 12.03 2.69
C PRO A 33 -8.13 12.50 2.04
N PHE A 34 -8.38 12.12 0.79
CA PHE A 34 -9.58 12.49 0.03
C PHE A 34 -10.34 11.25 -0.45
N PRO A 35 -11.67 11.36 -0.67
CA PRO A 35 -12.48 10.28 -1.20
C PRO A 35 -11.96 9.77 -2.55
N VAL A 36 -11.91 8.44 -2.70
CA VAL A 36 -11.48 7.77 -3.93
C VAL A 36 -12.71 7.23 -4.65
N ALA A 37 -13.00 7.75 -5.85
CA ALA A 37 -14.11 7.26 -6.67
C ALA A 37 -13.92 5.80 -7.10
N ASP A 38 -12.72 5.46 -7.57
CA ASP A 38 -12.39 4.13 -8.10
C ASP A 38 -11.17 3.51 -7.40
N PRO A 39 -11.37 2.80 -6.27
CA PRO A 39 -10.28 2.27 -5.47
C PRO A 39 -9.54 1.12 -6.16
N ALA A 40 -10.25 0.22 -6.84
CA ALA A 40 -9.66 -0.96 -7.48
C ALA A 40 -8.61 -0.62 -8.57
N PRO A 41 -8.89 0.23 -9.57
CA PRO A 41 -7.88 0.58 -10.58
C PRO A 41 -6.73 1.39 -9.99
N LEU A 42 -6.97 2.18 -8.94
CA LEU A 42 -5.92 2.89 -8.23
C LEU A 42 -4.95 1.93 -7.53
N VAL A 43 -5.48 0.96 -6.79
CA VAL A 43 -4.72 -0.11 -6.12
C VAL A 43 -3.90 -0.90 -7.14
N ALA A 44 -4.54 -1.39 -8.21
CA ALA A 44 -3.85 -2.18 -9.24
C ALA A 44 -2.69 -1.41 -9.90
N ARG A 45 -2.88 -0.11 -10.12
CA ARG A 45 -1.87 0.77 -10.71
C ARG A 45 -0.69 1.01 -9.78
N ILE A 46 -0.95 1.19 -8.49
CA ILE A 46 0.10 1.33 -7.46
C ILE A 46 0.84 0.02 -7.31
N ALA A 47 0.13 -1.10 -7.11
CA ALA A 47 0.71 -2.43 -6.98
C ALA A 47 1.59 -2.77 -8.19
N GLY A 48 1.10 -2.55 -9.41
CA GLY A 48 1.87 -2.81 -10.62
C GLY A 48 3.11 -1.93 -10.78
N ARG A 49 3.09 -0.67 -10.30
CA ARG A 49 4.29 0.19 -10.31
C ARG A 49 5.33 -0.26 -9.31
N ILE A 50 4.91 -0.60 -8.10
CA ILE A 50 5.82 -1.00 -7.03
C ILE A 50 6.37 -2.40 -7.30
N SER A 51 5.55 -3.33 -7.78
CA SER A 51 5.99 -4.65 -8.23
C SER A 51 7.07 -4.54 -9.31
N ARG A 52 6.93 -3.62 -10.28
CA ARG A 52 7.98 -3.35 -11.28
C ARG A 52 9.24 -2.74 -10.69
N ALA A 53 9.13 -1.88 -9.68
CA ALA A 53 10.29 -1.29 -9.00
C ALA A 53 11.02 -2.32 -8.10
N LEU A 54 10.33 -3.38 -7.68
CA LEU A 54 10.82 -4.45 -6.82
C LEU A 54 11.09 -5.75 -7.61
N ASP A 55 11.54 -5.68 -8.86
CA ASP A 55 11.90 -6.84 -9.70
C ASP A 55 10.80 -7.91 -9.84
N SER A 56 9.56 -7.50 -10.10
CA SER A 56 8.36 -8.38 -10.20
C SER A 56 8.01 -9.13 -8.92
N ARG A 57 8.41 -8.63 -7.75
CA ARG A 57 7.88 -9.13 -6.47
C ARG A 57 6.38 -8.85 -6.36
N LYS A 58 5.64 -9.76 -5.75
CA LYS A 58 4.21 -9.60 -5.47
C LYS A 58 4.06 -8.59 -4.32
N VAL A 59 3.20 -7.61 -4.54
CA VAL A 59 2.93 -6.51 -3.61
C VAL A 59 1.43 -6.46 -3.38
N ASP A 60 1.02 -6.63 -2.14
CA ASP A 60 -0.37 -6.53 -1.71
C ASP A 60 -0.60 -5.10 -1.20
N VAL A 61 -1.39 -4.33 -1.96
CA VAL A 61 -1.66 -2.92 -1.65
C VAL A 61 -3.04 -2.78 -1.03
N VAL A 62 -3.07 -2.26 0.18
CA VAL A 62 -4.27 -1.91 0.94
C VAL A 62 -4.49 -0.42 0.85
N LEU A 63 -5.70 0.00 0.48
CA LEU A 63 -6.07 1.40 0.32
C LEU A 63 -6.98 1.86 1.46
N ALA A 64 -6.59 2.95 2.12
CA ALA A 64 -7.42 3.65 3.09
C ALA A 64 -7.79 5.03 2.56
N ALA A 65 -9.09 5.34 2.57
CA ALA A 65 -9.62 6.65 2.20
C ALA A 65 -10.89 6.95 3.03
N PRO A 66 -11.33 8.22 3.15
CA PRO A 66 -12.46 8.60 4.00
C PRO A 66 -13.78 7.94 3.60
N ASN A 67 -13.94 7.59 2.32
CA ASN A 67 -15.13 6.93 1.77
C ASN A 67 -15.01 5.40 1.72
N LEU A 68 -13.92 4.82 2.23
CA LEU A 68 -13.69 3.39 2.28
C LEU A 68 -13.85 2.89 3.72
N MET A 69 -14.27 1.62 3.84
CA MET A 69 -14.42 1.00 5.15
C MET A 69 -13.05 0.85 5.81
N SER A 70 -12.96 1.27 7.08
CA SER A 70 -11.77 0.99 7.88
C SER A 70 -11.78 -0.45 8.36
N LEU A 71 -10.77 -1.22 7.96
CA LEU A 71 -10.58 -2.60 8.36
C LEU A 71 -9.49 -2.68 9.45
N PRO A 72 -9.49 -3.74 10.29
CA PRO A 72 -8.47 -3.94 11.33
C PRO A 72 -7.04 -3.89 10.78
N ILE A 73 -6.83 -4.34 9.55
CA ILE A 73 -5.53 -4.29 8.86
C ILE A 73 -5.00 -2.86 8.70
N HIS A 74 -5.87 -1.86 8.58
CA HIS A 74 -5.44 -0.45 8.52
C HIS A 74 -4.86 0.02 9.85
N GLU A 75 -5.40 -0.46 10.98
CA GLU A 75 -4.87 -0.13 12.30
C GLU A 75 -3.51 -0.80 12.54
N VAL A 76 -3.41 -2.09 12.21
CA VAL A 76 -2.15 -2.84 12.27
C VAL A 76 -1.08 -2.15 11.42
N ALA A 77 -1.40 -1.82 10.17
CA ALA A 77 -0.49 -1.13 9.26
C ALA A 77 -0.10 0.28 9.72
N ARG A 78 -0.99 1.02 10.39
CA ARG A 78 -0.64 2.33 10.98
C ARG A 78 0.27 2.20 12.20
N ARG A 79 0.07 1.14 13.00
CA ARG A 79 0.78 0.90 14.26
C ARG A 79 2.15 0.28 14.05
N GLU A 80 2.23 -0.74 13.19
CA GLU A 80 3.43 -1.53 12.94
C GLU A 80 4.16 -1.13 11.66
N GLY A 81 3.48 -0.43 10.74
CA GLY A 81 4.06 -0.07 9.46
C GLY A 81 5.05 1.10 9.56
N CYS A 82 6.13 0.98 8.78
CA CYS A 82 7.13 2.03 8.59
C CYS A 82 6.68 2.99 7.49
N LEU A 83 6.80 4.29 7.72
CA LEU A 83 6.51 5.32 6.73
C LEU A 83 7.62 5.35 5.67
N LEU A 84 7.23 5.31 4.39
CA LEU A 84 8.12 5.43 3.23
C LEU A 84 8.10 6.84 2.63
#